data_AF-A0A820Z3N4-F1
#
_entry.id   AF-A0A820Z3N4-F1
#
_cell.length_a   1.000
_cell.length_b   1.000
_cell.length_c   1.000
_cell.angle_alpha   90.00
_cell.angle_beta   90.00
_cell.angle_gamma   90.00
#
_symmetry.space_group_name_H-M   'P 1'
#
loop_
_entity.id
_entity.type
_entity.pdbx_description
1 polymer ?
#
loop_
_entity_poly.entity_id
_entity_poly.type
_entity_poly.pdbx_seq_one_letter_code
_entity_poly.pdbx_strand_id
1 'polypeptide(L)'
;YNPQDGSIRSKLNGQCLSIDSCSTSEAANIVVSECQINDPNAQCQGKNQQWTINTSDQSVVSRMNGKCLDVYDFDGPSVDAFSCNKQDNQAWLWSPNDGTVRSKHNGECLTLKANLEVWAGPLVNGSQAVVLLNRNDFGSESITVNWKDIGFPVDHSAVVRDLWARKDIGTFTGNYTSPKIDHHSVMMLNITLTM
;
A
#
# COMPACT_ATOMS: atom_id res chain seq x y z
N TYR A 1 -5.75 5.25 -16.06
CA TYR A 1 -7.02 5.97 -16.23
C TYR A 1 -7.69 5.49 -17.52
N ASN A 2 -8.96 5.13 -17.47
CA ASN A 2 -9.76 4.81 -18.64
C ASN A 2 -10.75 5.97 -18.88
N PRO A 3 -10.58 6.76 -19.97
CA PRO A 3 -11.45 7.90 -20.24
C PRO A 3 -12.89 7.52 -20.59
N GLN A 4 -13.14 6.29 -21.06
CA GLN A 4 -14.48 5.83 -21.45
C GLN A 4 -15.40 5.65 -20.24
N ASP A 5 -14.88 5.09 -19.15
CA ASP A 5 -15.65 4.79 -17.94
C ASP A 5 -15.28 5.70 -16.75
N GLY A 6 -14.22 6.51 -16.88
CA GLY A 6 -13.74 7.42 -15.85
C GLY A 6 -12.90 6.75 -14.74
N SER A 7 -12.55 5.46 -14.85
CA SER A 7 -11.85 4.77 -13.77
C SER A 7 -10.35 5.02 -13.76
N ILE A 8 -9.79 5.09 -12.55
CA ILE A 8 -8.35 4.94 -12.32
C ILE A 8 -8.18 3.55 -11.72
N ARG A 9 -7.42 2.68 -12.41
CA ARG A 9 -7.25 1.28 -12.03
C ARG A 9 -5.82 1.00 -11.66
N SER A 10 -5.63 0.26 -10.58
CA SER A 10 -4.32 -0.23 -10.18
C SER A 10 -3.79 -1.22 -11.22
N LYS A 11 -2.55 -1.04 -11.67
CA LYS A 11 -1.88 -2.03 -12.55
C LYS A 11 -1.59 -3.34 -11.84
N LEU A 12 -1.57 -3.34 -10.50
CA LEU A 12 -1.20 -4.50 -9.69
C LEU A 12 -2.29 -5.58 -9.69
N ASN A 13 -3.56 -5.16 -9.61
CA ASN A 13 -4.69 -6.07 -9.42
C ASN A 13 -5.94 -5.70 -10.25
N GLY A 14 -5.89 -4.63 -11.06
CA GLY A 14 -7.00 -4.18 -11.90
C GLY A 14 -8.17 -3.51 -11.16
N GLN A 15 -8.10 -3.40 -9.83
CA GLN A 15 -9.14 -2.78 -8.99
C GLN A 15 -9.17 -1.25 -9.16
N CYS A 16 -10.31 -0.66 -8.84
CA CYS A 16 -10.62 0.75 -9.05
C CYS A 16 -10.32 1.61 -7.82
N LEU A 17 -9.67 2.76 -8.04
CA LEU A 17 -9.56 3.84 -7.06
C LEU A 17 -10.97 4.34 -6.73
N SER A 18 -11.33 4.27 -5.45
CA SER A 18 -12.71 4.42 -5.00
C SER A 18 -12.78 5.31 -3.76
N ILE A 19 -13.82 6.15 -3.68
CA ILE A 19 -14.21 6.74 -2.39
C ILE A 19 -14.87 5.64 -1.57
N ASP A 20 -14.33 5.40 -0.37
CA ASP A 20 -14.81 4.35 0.52
C ASP A 20 -16.28 4.54 0.87
N SER A 21 -17.04 3.45 0.74
CA SER A 21 -18.44 3.36 1.15
C SER A 21 -19.33 4.51 0.64
N CYS A 22 -19.02 5.06 -0.54
CA CYS A 22 -19.68 6.22 -1.13
C CYS A 22 -19.79 7.44 -0.17
N SER A 23 -18.82 7.59 0.74
CA SER A 23 -18.83 8.65 1.74
C SER A 23 -18.85 10.05 1.11
N THR A 24 -19.65 10.94 1.69
CA THR A 24 -19.74 12.35 1.30
C THR A 24 -19.09 13.29 2.33
N SER A 25 -18.55 12.75 3.42
CA SER A 25 -17.83 13.50 4.44
C SER A 25 -16.60 14.21 3.85
N GLU A 26 -16.17 15.30 4.48
CA GLU A 26 -14.81 15.81 4.24
C GLU A 26 -13.79 14.76 4.67
N ALA A 27 -12.65 14.73 3.99
CA ALA A 27 -11.60 13.74 4.18
C ALA A 27 -12.10 12.29 4.07
N ALA A 28 -12.95 12.01 3.08
CA ALA A 28 -13.43 10.64 2.85
C ALA A 28 -12.27 9.77 2.33
N ASN A 29 -12.04 8.61 2.96
CA ASN A 29 -10.94 7.72 2.59
C ASN A 29 -11.00 7.28 1.14
N ILE A 30 -9.82 7.24 0.50
CA ILE A 30 -9.64 6.63 -0.82
C ILE A 30 -9.09 5.23 -0.65
N VAL A 31 -9.75 4.27 -1.28
CA VAL A 31 -9.40 2.86 -1.26
C VAL A 31 -9.28 2.32 -2.67
N VAL A 32 -8.82 1.08 -2.79
CA VAL A 32 -8.88 0.33 -4.04
C VAL A 32 -9.77 -0.88 -3.82
N SER A 33 -10.79 -1.03 -4.67
CA SER A 33 -11.80 -2.08 -4.54
C SER A 33 -12.20 -2.62 -5.91
N GLU A 34 -12.91 -3.74 -5.95
CA GLU A 34 -13.44 -4.29 -7.20
C GLU A 34 -14.19 -3.22 -8.01
N CYS A 35 -13.95 -3.18 -9.32
CA CYS A 35 -14.58 -2.22 -10.21
C CYS A 35 -16.05 -2.62 -10.47
N GLN A 36 -16.98 -1.76 -10.08
CA GLN A 36 -18.43 -1.92 -10.24
C GLN A 36 -19.04 -0.75 -11.03
N ILE A 37 -18.27 -0.20 -11.98
CA ILE A 37 -18.65 0.99 -12.74
C ILE A 37 -19.86 0.71 -13.62
N ASN A 38 -20.86 1.59 -13.57
CA ASN A 38 -22.13 1.47 -14.30
C ASN A 38 -22.96 0.23 -13.95
N ASP A 39 -22.65 -0.46 -12.86
CA ASP A 39 -23.53 -1.50 -12.32
C ASP A 39 -24.67 -0.82 -11.54
N PRO A 40 -25.93 -0.97 -11.97
CA PRO A 40 -27.08 -0.35 -11.30
C PRO A 40 -27.31 -0.90 -9.89
N ASN A 41 -26.77 -2.08 -9.56
CA ASN A 41 -26.91 -2.71 -8.25
C ASN A 41 -25.75 -2.39 -7.30
N ALA A 42 -24.68 -1.79 -7.81
CA ALA A 42 -23.54 -1.39 -6.99
C ALA A 42 -23.87 -0.18 -6.11
N GLN A 43 -23.14 -0.05 -5.01
CA GLN A 43 -23.28 1.11 -4.13
C GLN A 43 -23.02 2.40 -4.94
N CYS A 44 -23.88 3.40 -4.74
CA CYS A 44 -23.90 4.65 -5.52
C CYS A 44 -23.77 4.44 -7.04
N GLN A 45 -24.28 3.32 -7.57
CA GLN A 45 -24.25 2.96 -9.00
C GLN A 45 -22.83 2.94 -9.60
N GLY A 46 -21.82 2.64 -8.76
CA GLY A 46 -20.40 2.65 -9.13
C GLY A 46 -19.81 4.06 -9.33
N LYS A 47 -20.54 5.12 -9.01
CA LYS A 47 -20.09 6.52 -9.20
C LYS A 47 -18.90 6.88 -8.32
N ASN A 48 -18.75 6.26 -7.14
CA ASN A 48 -17.61 6.45 -6.24
C ASN A 48 -16.26 6.03 -6.85
N GLN A 49 -16.27 5.34 -7.99
CA GLN A 49 -15.08 4.83 -8.68
C GLN A 49 -14.79 5.58 -9.98
N GLN A 50 -15.59 6.60 -10.29
CA GLN A 50 -15.48 7.39 -11.51
C GLN A 50 -14.87 8.76 -11.20
N TRP A 51 -13.84 9.10 -11.97
CA TRP A 51 -13.03 10.30 -11.81
C TRP A 51 -12.94 11.08 -13.12
N THR A 52 -12.78 12.39 -13.01
CA THR A 52 -12.48 13.30 -14.11
C THR A 52 -11.11 13.90 -13.86
N ILE A 53 -10.17 13.66 -14.78
CA ILE A 53 -8.86 14.31 -14.75
C ILE A 53 -8.98 15.62 -15.53
N ASN A 54 -8.86 16.75 -14.82
CA ASN A 54 -8.85 18.08 -15.42
C ASN A 54 -7.39 18.51 -15.64
N THR A 55 -6.95 18.56 -16.89
CA THR A 55 -5.56 18.91 -17.20
C THR A 55 -5.27 20.41 -17.09
N SER A 56 -6.30 21.26 -17.10
CA SER A 56 -6.17 22.73 -16.99
C SER A 56 -5.77 23.19 -15.59
N ASP A 57 -6.39 22.63 -14.55
CA ASP A 57 -6.09 22.93 -13.14
C ASP A 57 -5.44 21.75 -12.40
N GLN A 58 -5.16 20.66 -13.12
CA GLN A 58 -4.50 19.46 -12.62
C GLN A 58 -5.29 18.74 -11.52
N SER A 59 -6.58 19.02 -11.36
CA SER A 59 -7.42 18.33 -10.39
C SER A 59 -7.85 16.93 -10.88
N VAL A 60 -8.02 16.01 -9.94
CA VAL A 60 -8.71 14.73 -10.17
C VAL A 60 -10.00 14.75 -9.36
N VAL A 61 -11.13 14.89 -10.04
CA VAL A 61 -12.42 15.19 -9.42
C VAL A 61 -13.33 13.99 -9.45
N SER A 62 -13.92 13.64 -8.32
CA SER A 62 -14.92 12.58 -8.21
C SER A 62 -16.17 12.93 -9.01
N ARG A 63 -16.61 12.02 -9.88
CA ARG A 63 -17.90 12.14 -10.59
C ARG A 63 -19.09 11.81 -9.70
N MET A 64 -18.87 11.32 -8.47
CA MET A 64 -19.93 11.05 -7.49
C MET A 64 -20.43 12.33 -6.83
N ASN A 65 -19.51 13.18 -6.35
CA ASN A 65 -19.86 14.30 -5.48
C ASN A 65 -19.05 15.59 -5.74
N GLY A 66 -18.20 15.61 -6.77
CA GLY A 66 -17.42 16.79 -7.15
C GLY A 66 -16.23 17.11 -6.25
N LYS A 67 -15.88 16.24 -5.30
CA LYS A 67 -14.68 16.42 -4.45
C LYS A 67 -13.40 16.08 -5.20
N CYS A 68 -12.31 16.70 -4.79
CA CYS A 68 -10.99 16.50 -5.37
C CYS A 68 -10.25 15.39 -4.62
N LEU A 69 -9.46 14.61 -5.36
CA LEU A 69 -8.44 13.74 -4.79
C LEU A 69 -7.37 14.62 -4.12
N ASP A 70 -7.05 14.35 -2.87
CA ASP A 70 -6.30 15.26 -2.00
C ASP A 70 -5.25 14.48 -1.18
N VAL A 71 -4.01 14.97 -1.17
CA VAL A 71 -2.98 14.48 -0.24
C VAL A 71 -3.30 14.99 1.16
N TYR A 72 -3.69 14.06 2.04
CA TYR A 72 -4.18 14.35 3.38
C TYR A 72 -3.22 15.28 4.15
N ASP A 73 -3.78 16.37 4.68
CA ASP A 73 -3.08 17.34 5.55
C ASP A 73 -1.79 17.92 4.95
N PHE A 74 -1.66 17.95 3.61
CA PHE A 74 -0.43 18.38 2.92
C PHE A 74 0.82 17.55 3.25
N ASP A 75 0.69 16.42 3.92
CA ASP A 75 1.82 15.59 4.34
C ASP A 75 1.70 14.15 3.81
N GLY A 76 0.45 13.66 3.69
CA GLY A 76 0.18 12.27 3.33
C GLY A 76 0.51 11.31 4.49
N PRO A 77 0.95 10.08 4.24
CA PRO A 77 1.03 9.41 2.93
C PRO A 77 -0.35 8.99 2.39
N SER A 78 -1.42 9.21 3.16
CA SER A 78 -2.78 8.89 2.77
C SER A 78 -3.33 9.92 1.79
N VAL A 79 -4.30 9.48 0.99
CA VAL A 79 -5.03 10.31 0.04
C VAL A 79 -6.51 10.21 0.37
N ASP A 80 -7.21 11.34 0.38
CA ASP A 80 -8.63 11.43 0.68
C ASP A 80 -9.40 12.12 -0.46
N ALA A 81 -10.73 12.19 -0.31
CA ALA A 81 -11.57 13.10 -1.08
C ALA A 81 -11.96 14.31 -0.22
N PHE A 82 -11.55 15.49 -0.66
CA PHE A 82 -11.81 16.75 0.01
C PHE A 82 -12.45 17.78 -0.93
N SER A 83 -13.14 18.76 -0.36
CA SER A 83 -13.67 19.89 -1.11
C SER A 83 -12.58 20.58 -1.94
N CYS A 84 -12.83 20.77 -3.24
CA CYS A 84 -11.85 21.35 -4.15
C CYS A 84 -11.52 22.80 -3.79
N ASN A 85 -10.24 23.09 -3.54
CA ASN A 85 -9.75 24.41 -3.14
C ASN A 85 -8.55 24.91 -4.00
N LYS A 86 -8.14 24.12 -5.00
CA LYS A 86 -7.06 24.42 -5.97
C LYS A 86 -5.66 24.57 -5.34
N GLN A 87 -5.47 24.05 -4.13
CA GLN A 87 -4.15 23.99 -3.51
C GLN A 87 -3.31 22.86 -4.13
N ASP A 88 -1.98 22.93 -3.96
CA ASP A 88 -1.06 22.02 -4.63
C ASP A 88 -1.21 20.55 -4.18
N ASN A 89 -1.72 20.28 -2.97
CA ASN A 89 -2.04 18.94 -2.46
C ASN A 89 -3.23 18.28 -3.18
N GLN A 90 -3.98 19.04 -3.99
CA GLN A 90 -5.06 18.54 -4.86
C GLN A 90 -4.68 18.53 -6.35
N ALA A 91 -3.43 18.85 -6.67
CA ALA A 91 -2.94 18.88 -8.04
C ALA A 91 -2.13 17.61 -8.36
N TRP A 92 -2.50 16.95 -9.46
CA TRP A 92 -1.96 15.66 -9.87
C TRP A 92 -1.49 15.69 -11.33
N LEU A 93 -0.24 15.30 -11.53
CA LEU A 93 0.36 15.13 -12.84
C LEU A 93 0.09 13.71 -13.32
N TRP A 94 -0.86 13.57 -14.26
CA TRP A 94 -1.07 12.32 -14.97
C TRP A 94 -0.11 12.21 -16.16
N SER A 95 0.72 11.17 -16.17
CA SER A 95 1.59 10.85 -17.28
C SER A 95 0.97 9.73 -18.12
N PRO A 96 0.46 10.01 -19.34
CA PRO A 96 -0.12 8.98 -20.20
C PRO A 96 0.93 7.96 -20.69
N ASN A 97 2.21 8.34 -20.72
CA ASN A 97 3.28 7.51 -21.28
C ASN A 97 3.67 6.35 -20.35
N ASP A 98 3.81 6.60 -19.04
CA ASP A 98 4.11 5.56 -18.04
C ASP A 98 2.87 5.09 -17.26
N GLY A 99 1.77 5.85 -17.35
CA GLY A 99 0.51 5.60 -16.67
C GLY A 99 0.52 6.01 -15.20
N THR A 100 1.51 6.80 -14.75
CA THR A 100 1.61 7.25 -13.36
C THR A 100 0.71 8.45 -13.09
N VAL A 101 0.25 8.56 -11.84
CA VAL A 101 -0.41 9.74 -11.29
C VAL A 101 0.50 10.23 -10.17
N ARG A 102 1.03 11.44 -10.29
CA ARG A 102 2.02 11.99 -9.35
C ARG A 102 1.47 13.22 -8.66
N SER A 103 1.66 13.31 -7.36
CA SER A 103 1.33 14.52 -6.60
C SER A 103 2.23 15.66 -7.05
N LYS A 104 1.64 16.80 -7.41
CA LYS A 104 2.40 18.02 -7.70
C LYS A 104 3.01 18.60 -6.42
N HIS A 105 2.38 18.36 -5.27
CA HIS A 105 2.81 18.88 -3.98
C HIS A 105 4.20 18.39 -3.56
N ASN A 106 4.45 17.07 -3.63
CA ASN A 106 5.69 16.45 -3.15
C ASN A 106 6.42 15.59 -4.21
N GLY A 107 5.85 15.45 -5.42
CA GLY A 107 6.44 14.68 -6.51
C GLY A 107 6.28 13.16 -6.39
N GLU A 108 5.63 12.67 -5.34
CA GLU A 108 5.43 11.24 -5.11
C GLU A 108 4.35 10.64 -6.02
N CYS A 109 4.48 9.35 -6.32
CA CYS A 109 3.47 8.62 -7.07
C CYS A 109 2.32 8.21 -6.16
N LEU A 110 1.07 8.41 -6.62
CA LEU A 110 -0.08 7.74 -6.04
C LEU A 110 0.12 6.23 -6.18
N THR A 111 0.29 5.55 -5.05
CA THR A 111 0.57 4.11 -5.00
C THR A 111 -0.22 3.45 -3.88
N LEU A 112 -0.30 2.12 -3.95
CA LEU A 112 -0.77 1.30 -2.86
C LEU A 112 0.37 1.09 -1.87
N LYS A 113 0.10 1.31 -0.58
CA LYS A 113 1.03 0.97 0.48
C LYS A 113 0.92 -0.52 0.78
N ALA A 114 2.05 -1.22 0.75
CA ALA A 114 2.09 -2.62 1.13
C ALA A 114 1.78 -2.77 2.63
N ASN A 115 0.86 -3.67 2.95
CA ASN A 115 0.47 -4.04 4.31
C ASN A 115 1.29 -5.26 4.75
N LEU A 116 2.57 -5.01 5.02
CA LEU A 116 3.54 -6.02 5.44
C LEU A 116 3.90 -5.80 6.91
N GLU A 117 4.01 -6.87 7.68
CA GLU A 117 4.30 -6.79 9.11
C GLU A 117 5.44 -7.73 9.51
N VAL A 118 6.24 -7.27 10.46
CA VAL A 118 7.28 -8.05 11.15
C VAL A 118 6.93 -8.03 12.63
N TRP A 119 6.64 -9.20 13.18
CA TRP A 119 6.42 -9.40 14.61
C TRP A 119 7.59 -10.18 15.17
N ALA A 120 8.11 -9.76 16.31
CA ALA A 120 9.22 -10.45 16.98
C ALA A 120 8.99 -10.55 18.48
N GLY A 121 9.42 -11.66 19.07
CA GLY A 121 9.37 -11.89 20.51
C GLY A 121 10.56 -12.72 20.99
N PRO A 122 11.21 -12.33 22.10
CA PRO A 122 12.37 -13.05 22.61
C PRO A 122 11.97 -14.42 23.14
N LEU A 123 12.84 -15.40 22.92
CA LEU A 123 12.76 -16.74 23.50
C LEU A 123 13.74 -16.87 24.68
N VAL A 124 13.50 -17.88 25.52
CA VAL A 124 14.25 -18.11 26.77
C VAL A 124 15.77 -18.29 26.53
N ASN A 125 16.15 -18.82 25.38
CA ASN A 125 17.56 -19.02 24.98
C ASN A 125 18.21 -17.77 24.36
N GLY A 126 17.53 -16.61 24.34
CA GLY A 126 18.03 -15.37 23.75
C GLY A 126 17.86 -15.26 22.23
N SER A 127 17.29 -16.27 21.56
CA SER A 127 16.90 -16.14 20.16
C SER A 127 15.58 -15.36 20.02
N GLN A 128 15.25 -14.94 18.80
CA GLN A 128 13.99 -14.24 18.49
C GLN A 128 13.07 -15.17 17.70
N ALA A 129 11.83 -15.34 18.17
CA ALA A 129 10.75 -15.85 17.33
C ALA A 129 10.25 -14.69 16.46
N VAL A 130 10.30 -14.85 15.14
CA VAL A 130 9.91 -13.81 14.19
C VAL A 130 8.79 -14.33 13.27
N VAL A 131 7.79 -13.50 13.05
CA VAL A 131 6.68 -13.77 12.14
C VAL A 131 6.64 -12.67 11.07
N LEU A 132 6.71 -13.08 9.81
CA LEU A 132 6.61 -12.20 8.66
C LEU A 132 5.23 -12.39 8.05
N LEU A 133 4.36 -11.38 8.13
CA LEU A 133 2.99 -11.45 7.60
C LEU A 133 2.84 -10.58 6.36
N ASN A 134 2.39 -11.18 5.26
CA ASN A 134 1.88 -10.43 4.13
C ASN A 134 0.36 -10.28 4.30
N ARG A 135 -0.08 -9.11 4.77
CA ARG A 135 -1.50 -8.79 4.97
C ARG A 135 -2.10 -7.99 3.81
N ASN A 136 -1.40 -7.91 2.69
CA ASN A 136 -2.03 -7.41 1.47
C ASN A 136 -3.17 -8.33 1.07
N ASP A 137 -4.16 -7.78 0.37
CA ASP A 137 -5.23 -8.56 -0.27
C ASP A 137 -4.82 -9.12 -1.65
N PHE A 138 -3.59 -8.83 -2.10
CA PHE A 138 -3.05 -9.24 -3.38
C PHE A 138 -1.52 -9.20 -3.38
N GLY A 139 -0.92 -9.86 -4.38
CA GLY A 139 0.52 -9.84 -4.61
C GLY A 139 1.31 -10.76 -3.67
N SER A 140 2.54 -11.06 -4.07
CA SER A 140 3.48 -11.83 -3.25
C SER A 140 4.72 -10.98 -3.05
N GLU A 141 5.03 -10.71 -1.79
CA GLU A 141 6.03 -9.71 -1.39
C GLU A 141 7.12 -10.34 -0.53
N SER A 142 8.34 -9.83 -0.68
CA SER A 142 9.44 -10.15 0.22
C SER A 142 9.39 -9.24 1.43
N ILE A 143 9.57 -9.80 2.63
CA ILE A 143 9.57 -9.04 3.88
C ILE A 143 10.98 -9.09 4.47
N THR A 144 11.51 -7.92 4.83
CA THR A 144 12.83 -7.81 5.44
C THR A 144 12.69 -7.56 6.94
N VAL A 145 13.33 -8.41 7.73
CA VAL A 145 13.53 -8.19 9.16
C VAL A 145 14.94 -7.63 9.38
N ASN A 146 15.04 -6.44 9.97
CA ASN A 146 16.34 -5.87 10.34
C ASN A 146 16.66 -6.20 11.79
N TRP A 147 17.93 -6.44 12.10
CA TRP A 147 18.37 -6.79 13.46
C TRP A 147 18.04 -5.72 14.48
N LYS A 148 18.19 -4.44 14.12
CA LYS A 148 17.80 -3.32 14.98
C LYS A 148 16.32 -3.38 15.41
N ASP A 149 15.44 -3.89 14.55
CA ASP A 149 13.99 -3.90 14.79
C ASP A 149 13.60 -5.02 15.78
N ILE A 150 14.45 -6.04 15.92
CA ILE A 150 14.25 -7.19 16.81
C ILE A 150 15.21 -7.20 18.02
N GLY A 151 15.86 -6.06 18.29
CA GLY A 151 16.73 -5.88 19.45
C GLY A 151 18.11 -6.55 19.33
N PHE A 152 18.52 -6.95 18.13
CA PHE A 152 19.86 -7.48 17.85
C PHE A 152 20.81 -6.37 17.36
N PRO A 153 22.13 -6.49 17.61
CA PRO A 153 23.10 -5.55 17.05
C PRO A 153 23.13 -5.60 15.51
N VAL A 154 23.28 -4.43 14.87
CA VAL A 154 23.20 -4.28 13.40
C VAL A 154 24.36 -4.88 12.63
N ASP A 155 25.49 -5.11 13.28
CA ASP A 155 26.74 -5.61 12.71
C ASP A 155 26.97 -7.09 13.02
N HIS A 156 26.07 -7.72 13.78
CA HIS A 156 26.20 -9.12 14.17
C HIS A 156 25.55 -10.07 13.16
N SER A 157 26.11 -11.27 13.10
CA SER A 157 25.58 -12.38 12.33
C SER A 157 24.57 -13.18 13.15
N ALA A 158 23.55 -13.70 12.48
CA ALA A 158 22.56 -14.57 13.08
C ALA A 158 22.19 -15.71 12.13
N VAL A 159 21.99 -16.91 12.68
CA VAL A 159 21.40 -18.04 11.98
C VAL A 159 19.89 -17.83 11.88
N VAL A 160 19.37 -17.89 10.66
CA VAL A 160 17.94 -17.81 10.37
C VAL A 160 17.41 -19.20 10.04
N ARG A 161 16.44 -19.67 10.82
CA ARG A 161 15.79 -20.96 10.65
C ARG A 161 14.33 -20.80 10.27
N ASP A 162 13.92 -21.44 9.18
CA ASP A 162 12.51 -21.63 8.82
C ASP A 162 11.90 -22.70 9.72
N LEU A 163 10.88 -22.35 10.48
CA LEU A 163 10.22 -23.27 11.41
C LEU A 163 9.26 -24.24 10.72
N TRP A 164 8.68 -23.88 9.59
CA TRP A 164 7.80 -24.76 8.84
C TRP A 164 8.58 -25.76 7.98
N ALA A 165 9.62 -25.29 7.30
CA ALA A 165 10.54 -26.17 6.57
C ALA A 165 11.47 -26.95 7.51
N ARG A 166 11.52 -26.58 8.81
CA ARG A 166 12.38 -27.15 9.85
C ARG A 166 13.86 -27.13 9.44
N LYS A 167 14.29 -26.05 8.79
CA LYS A 167 15.58 -25.96 8.14
C LYS A 167 16.25 -24.63 8.42
N ASP A 168 17.55 -24.67 8.69
CA ASP A 168 18.39 -23.48 8.73
C ASP A 168 18.61 -22.99 7.30
N ILE A 169 18.18 -21.76 7.01
CA ILE A 169 18.23 -21.17 5.67
C ILE A 169 19.63 -20.61 5.41
N GLY A 170 20.29 -20.12 6.46
CA GLY A 170 21.65 -19.60 6.39
C GLY A 170 21.98 -18.69 7.57
N THR A 171 23.15 -18.06 7.46
CA THR A 171 23.61 -17.04 8.41
C THR A 171 23.62 -15.70 7.69
N PHE A 172 23.06 -14.68 8.32
CA PHE A 172 22.91 -13.34 7.75
C PHE A 172 23.39 -12.27 8.72
N THR A 173 23.93 -11.18 8.20
CA THR A 173 24.46 -10.06 8.99
C THR A 173 23.56 -8.84 8.81
N GLY A 174 23.13 -8.24 9.92
CA GLY A 174 22.32 -7.02 9.98
C GLY A 174 20.84 -7.14 9.59
N ASN A 175 20.48 -8.04 8.68
CA ASN A 175 19.08 -8.29 8.29
C ASN A 175 18.92 -9.65 7.59
N TYR A 176 17.65 -10.03 7.36
CA TYR A 176 17.27 -11.10 6.45
C TYR A 176 16.03 -10.68 5.64
N THR A 177 16.05 -10.95 4.34
CA THR A 177 14.90 -10.77 3.44
C THR A 177 14.34 -12.13 3.02
N SER A 178 13.06 -12.33 3.23
CA SER A 178 12.37 -13.57 2.85
C SER A 178 12.28 -13.74 1.32
N PRO A 179 12.10 -14.97 0.83
CA PRO A 179 11.43 -15.20 -0.44
C PRO A 179 10.05 -14.52 -0.46
N LYS A 180 9.42 -14.44 -1.64
CA LYS A 180 8.08 -13.89 -1.75
C LYS A 180 7.10 -14.71 -0.90
N ILE A 181 6.39 -14.04 0.00
CA ILE A 181 5.29 -14.57 0.79
C ILE A 181 4.01 -14.14 0.08
N ASP A 182 3.14 -15.09 -0.25
CA ASP A 182 1.86 -14.79 -0.90
C ASP A 182 0.96 -13.91 -0.01
N HIS A 183 0.03 -13.19 -0.63
CA HIS A 183 -1.01 -12.44 0.11
C HIS A 183 -1.74 -13.33 1.13
N HIS A 184 -2.16 -12.72 2.24
CA HIS A 184 -2.75 -13.39 3.41
C HIS A 184 -1.92 -14.57 3.98
N SER A 185 -0.66 -14.70 3.58
CA SER A 185 0.23 -15.77 4.05
C SER A 185 1.25 -15.23 5.04
N VAL A 186 1.95 -16.16 5.68
CA VAL A 186 2.88 -15.88 6.76
C VAL A 186 4.14 -16.71 6.59
N MET A 187 5.26 -16.31 7.20
CA MET A 187 6.45 -17.13 7.38
C MET A 187 6.89 -17.03 8.84
N MET A 188 7.28 -18.15 9.45
CA MET A 188 7.71 -18.19 10.84
C MET A 188 9.18 -18.59 10.94
N LEU A 189 9.96 -17.76 11.63
CA LEU A 189 11.40 -17.89 11.77
C LEU A 189 11.81 -18.01 13.24
N ASN A 190 12.90 -18.72 13.48
CA ASN A 190 13.71 -18.56 14.69
C ASN A 190 15.06 -17.97 14.28
N ILE A 191 15.44 -16.84 14.88
CA ILE A 191 16.66 -16.11 14.55
C ILE A 191 17.57 -16.06 15.77
N THR A 192 18.77 -16.62 15.66
CA THR A 192 19.71 -16.78 16.78
C THR A 192 21.04 -16.12 16.44
N LEU A 193 21.53 -15.20 17.26
CA LEU A 193 22.86 -14.60 17.09
C LEU A 193 23.93 -15.71 17.06
N THR A 194 24.88 -15.58 16.14
CA THR A 194 26.09 -16.41 16.16
C THR A 194 27.01 -15.94 17.27
N MET A 195 27.67 -16.87 17.94
CA MET A 195 28.77 -16.58 18.87
C MET A 195 29.98 -16.01 18.15
#